data_AF-A0A0H3I380-F1
#
_entry.id   AF-A0A0H3I380-F1
#
_cell.length_a   1.000
_cell.length_b   1.000
_cell.length_c   1.000
_cell.angle_alpha   90.00
_cell.angle_beta   90.00
_cell.angle_gamma   90.00
#
_symmetry.space_group_name_H-M   'P 1'
#
loop_
_entity.id
_entity.type
_entity.pdbx_description
1 polymer ?
#
loop_
_entity_poly.entity_id
_entity_poly.type
_entity_poly.pdbx_seq_one_letter_code
_entity_poly.pdbx_strand_id
1 'polypeptide(L)'
;MDASGLRFTLSVGGLPPETLVVSGFTLHEQFSTPFTLELEAASANPNIEFRSILDNNATLTIWREAEVQRIVNGIVTSIEQGDTGLHQTRYRLTVRPAFLRAGLGRNSRIFQQQSFLNIMETLMQENNISDYAHAFRDTHAEREFCVQYNESDLDFINRMAAEEGIFYFFEHENGKHTLVFADTPLAVHDGPTLPYYPNKQQTSLDEPCVTTFKRRESLRPSEVLLKDYTFKNPRWEATSYDYARDMEHQTSQYHHYDYPGRFKSGNTGDDFTRWRVQALRNDAHQGEGASNCPILRPGLRFTLENHPLDALNTRWQITQVIHTGDQPQALESDSGGLGTTLVSQFAFIPNNQTWRPLSLPKPRIDGAQIAIVTGPPSEEIFCDDHGRVKVHFLLGHFWRNG
;
A
#
# COMPACT_ATOMS: atom_id res chain seq x y z
N MET A 1 -23.29 14.15 -26.68
CA MET A 1 -23.25 15.44 -25.98
C MET A 1 -21.82 15.91 -26.05
N ASP A 2 -21.57 17.12 -26.55
CA ASP A 2 -20.25 17.73 -26.51
C ASP A 2 -19.82 17.81 -25.04
N ALA A 3 -18.82 17.02 -24.68
CA ALA A 3 -18.42 16.82 -23.30
C ALA A 3 -17.50 17.95 -22.86
N SER A 4 -18.09 19.03 -22.34
CA SER A 4 -17.34 20.11 -21.71
C SER A 4 -17.21 19.91 -20.20
N GLY A 5 -16.07 20.29 -19.63
CA GLY A 5 -15.83 20.29 -18.19
C GLY A 5 -15.34 18.97 -17.57
N LEU A 6 -15.25 18.97 -16.24
CA LEU A 6 -14.86 17.83 -15.42
C LEU A 6 -15.99 16.81 -15.36
N ARG A 7 -15.69 15.52 -15.56
CA ARG A 7 -16.68 14.44 -15.43
C ARG A 7 -16.04 13.12 -14.98
N PHE A 8 -16.87 12.26 -14.39
CA PHE A 8 -16.49 10.92 -13.93
C PHE A 8 -17.31 9.86 -14.64
N THR A 9 -16.63 8.82 -15.14
CA THR A 9 -17.27 7.69 -15.79
C THR A 9 -16.77 6.38 -15.20
N LEU A 10 -17.65 5.39 -15.15
CA LEU A 10 -17.34 4.06 -14.61
C LEU A 10 -17.62 2.98 -15.66
N SER A 11 -16.69 2.04 -15.78
CA SER A 11 -16.91 0.76 -16.47
C SER A 11 -16.73 -0.38 -15.48
N VAL A 12 -17.60 -1.40 -15.53
CA VAL A 12 -17.60 -2.54 -14.61
C VAL A 12 -17.86 -3.82 -15.37
N GLY A 13 -16.92 -4.76 -15.31
CA GLY A 13 -17.02 -6.07 -15.94
C GLY A 13 -17.45 -5.99 -17.40
N GLY A 14 -18.46 -6.78 -17.74
CA GLY A 14 -19.09 -6.80 -19.08
C GLY A 14 -20.36 -5.96 -19.18
N LEU A 15 -20.66 -5.08 -18.22
CA LEU A 15 -21.85 -4.23 -18.32
C LEU A 15 -21.73 -3.27 -19.50
N PRO A 16 -22.84 -2.99 -20.21
CA PRO A 16 -22.85 -1.96 -21.24
C PRO A 16 -22.34 -0.62 -20.68
N PRO A 17 -21.64 0.20 -21.50
CA PRO A 17 -21.31 1.56 -21.12
C PRO A 17 -22.53 2.33 -20.63
N GLU A 18 -22.34 3.26 -19.70
CA GLU A 18 -23.39 4.14 -19.16
C GLU A 18 -24.49 3.43 -18.34
N THR A 19 -24.40 2.10 -18.11
CA THR A 19 -25.32 1.38 -17.21
C THR A 19 -25.30 1.97 -15.80
N LEU A 20 -24.10 2.34 -15.31
CA LEU A 20 -23.89 3.00 -14.02
C LEU A 20 -23.32 4.39 -14.27
N VAL A 21 -24.06 5.43 -13.89
CA VAL A 21 -23.63 6.82 -13.95
C VAL A 21 -23.10 7.23 -12.57
N VAL A 22 -21.86 7.71 -12.50
CA VAL A 22 -21.21 8.09 -11.24
C VAL A 22 -21.79 9.41 -10.75
N SER A 23 -22.30 9.44 -9.52
CA SER A 23 -22.70 10.68 -8.83
C SER A 23 -21.63 11.20 -7.89
N GLY A 24 -20.78 10.33 -7.35
CA GLY A 24 -19.70 10.74 -6.47
C GLY A 24 -18.71 9.62 -6.21
N PHE A 25 -17.54 9.96 -5.69
CA PHE A 25 -16.57 8.97 -5.24
C PHE A 25 -15.64 9.51 -4.15
N THR A 26 -15.10 8.59 -3.37
CA THR A 26 -13.94 8.82 -2.51
C THR A 26 -12.86 7.77 -2.79
N LEU A 27 -11.65 8.20 -3.11
CA LEU A 27 -10.50 7.34 -3.36
C LEU A 27 -9.43 7.57 -2.30
N HIS A 28 -9.08 6.52 -1.57
CA HIS A 28 -8.01 6.51 -0.58
C HIS A 28 -6.83 5.68 -1.09
N GLU A 29 -5.65 6.29 -1.16
CA GLU A 29 -4.41 5.62 -1.53
C GLU A 29 -3.28 5.99 -0.58
N GLN A 30 -2.45 5.02 -0.22
CA GLN A 30 -1.31 5.21 0.68
C GLN A 30 -0.22 4.17 0.39
N PHE A 31 1.04 4.52 0.67
CA PHE A 31 2.11 3.53 0.67
C PHE A 31 1.80 2.33 1.59
N SER A 32 2.09 1.14 1.08
CA SER A 32 1.89 -0.15 1.73
C SER A 32 0.49 -0.42 2.28
N THR A 33 -0.53 0.15 1.63
CA THR A 33 -1.94 -0.12 1.94
C THR A 33 -2.71 -0.35 0.64
N PRO A 34 -3.54 -1.41 0.52
CA PRO A 34 -4.44 -1.56 -0.62
C PRO A 34 -5.36 -0.34 -0.75
N PHE A 35 -5.39 0.31 -1.92
CA PHE A 35 -6.27 1.46 -2.12
C PHE A 35 -7.74 1.07 -1.98
N THR A 36 -8.59 2.02 -1.62
CA THR A 36 -10.04 1.84 -1.58
C THR A 36 -10.71 2.97 -2.36
N LEU A 37 -11.49 2.59 -3.36
CA LEU A 37 -12.34 3.48 -4.15
C LEU A 37 -13.80 3.19 -3.81
N GLU A 38 -14.45 4.12 -3.15
CA GLU A 38 -15.88 4.09 -2.86
C GLU A 38 -16.60 4.93 -3.91
N LEU A 39 -17.56 4.32 -4.60
CA LEU A 39 -18.30 4.94 -5.69
C LEU A 39 -19.79 5.01 -5.32
N GLU A 40 -20.38 6.16 -5.57
CA GLU A 40 -21.82 6.36 -5.61
C GLU A 40 -22.25 6.46 -7.08
N ALA A 41 -23.24 5.66 -7.45
CA ALA A 41 -23.73 5.59 -8.81
C ALA A 41 -25.25 5.49 -8.86
N ALA A 42 -25.82 5.83 -10.01
CA ALA A 42 -27.23 5.63 -10.33
C ALA A 42 -27.38 4.87 -11.65
N SER A 43 -28.50 4.16 -11.78
CA SER A 43 -28.85 3.40 -12.98
C SER A 43 -30.35 3.42 -13.20
N ALA A 44 -30.79 3.52 -14.46
CA ALA A 44 -32.19 3.35 -14.84
C ALA A 44 -32.67 1.89 -14.74
N ASN A 45 -31.74 0.92 -14.71
CA ASN A 45 -32.03 -0.47 -14.45
C ASN A 45 -32.01 -0.74 -12.93
N PRO A 46 -33.16 -1.09 -12.31
CA PRO A 46 -33.23 -1.42 -10.88
C PRO A 46 -32.82 -2.87 -10.56
N ASN A 47 -32.62 -3.71 -11.58
CA ASN A 47 -32.34 -5.14 -11.44
C ASN A 47 -30.96 -5.49 -12.02
N ILE A 48 -29.92 -4.82 -11.53
CA ILE A 48 -28.55 -5.16 -11.87
C ILE A 48 -28.14 -6.42 -11.10
N GLU A 49 -27.79 -7.48 -11.82
CA GLU A 49 -27.35 -8.76 -11.24
C GLU A 49 -25.97 -8.62 -10.57
N PHE A 50 -25.92 -8.63 -9.24
CA PHE A 50 -24.68 -8.43 -8.48
C PHE A 50 -23.57 -9.43 -8.82
N ARG A 51 -23.92 -10.66 -9.20
CA ARG A 51 -22.96 -11.69 -9.61
C ARG A 51 -22.16 -11.30 -10.87
N SER A 52 -22.72 -10.43 -11.72
CA SER A 52 -22.02 -9.91 -12.90
C SER A 52 -21.04 -8.78 -12.59
N ILE A 53 -21.09 -8.24 -11.37
CA ILE A 53 -20.28 -7.11 -10.90
C ILE A 53 -19.21 -7.55 -9.91
N LEU A 54 -19.60 -8.31 -8.88
CA LEU A 54 -18.68 -8.73 -7.82
C LEU A 54 -17.49 -9.51 -8.41
N ASP A 55 -16.31 -9.24 -7.88
CA ASP A 55 -15.03 -9.84 -8.27
C ASP A 55 -14.60 -9.58 -9.74
N ASN A 56 -15.31 -8.69 -10.45
CA ASN A 56 -14.95 -8.25 -11.80
C ASN A 56 -14.20 -6.91 -11.78
N ASN A 57 -13.48 -6.63 -12.86
CA ASN A 57 -12.73 -5.38 -12.99
C ASN A 57 -13.66 -4.17 -13.04
N ALA A 58 -13.28 -3.10 -12.38
CA ALA A 58 -13.92 -1.80 -12.46
C ALA A 58 -12.88 -0.71 -12.74
N THR A 59 -13.25 0.24 -13.59
CA THR A 59 -12.39 1.36 -13.97
C THR A 59 -13.14 2.66 -13.84
N LEU A 60 -12.73 3.48 -12.86
CA LEU A 60 -13.10 4.88 -12.79
C LEU A 60 -12.18 5.68 -13.70
N THR A 61 -12.76 6.53 -14.53
CA THR A 61 -12.03 7.50 -15.36
C THR A 61 -12.47 8.92 -15.00
N ILE A 62 -11.49 9.75 -14.69
CA ILE A 62 -11.65 11.19 -14.46
C ILE A 62 -11.26 11.91 -15.75
N TRP A 63 -12.18 12.69 -16.28
CA TRP A 63 -11.99 13.45 -17.51
C TRP A 63 -12.06 14.94 -17.22
N ARG A 64 -11.35 15.73 -18.02
CA ARG A 64 -11.56 17.16 -18.15
C ARG A 64 -11.63 17.47 -19.64
N GLU A 65 -12.74 18.05 -20.07
CA GLU A 65 -13.06 18.17 -21.49
C GLU A 65 -13.04 16.77 -22.16
N ALA A 66 -12.33 16.64 -23.28
CA ALA A 66 -12.12 15.37 -23.98
C ALA A 66 -10.92 14.57 -23.48
N GLU A 67 -10.14 15.09 -22.52
CA GLU A 67 -8.89 14.48 -22.08
C GLU A 67 -9.05 13.64 -20.80
N VAL A 68 -8.48 12.44 -20.82
CA VAL A 68 -8.36 11.60 -19.63
C VAL A 68 -7.32 12.21 -18.70
N GLN A 69 -7.75 12.59 -17.50
CA GLN A 69 -6.87 13.14 -16.47
C GLN A 69 -6.33 12.04 -15.56
N ARG A 70 -7.15 11.03 -15.27
CA ARG A 70 -6.76 9.88 -14.45
C ARG A 70 -7.64 8.66 -14.69
N ILE A 71 -7.02 7.50 -14.59
CA ILE A 71 -7.68 6.19 -14.59
C ILE A 71 -7.34 5.50 -13.27
N VAL A 72 -8.33 4.86 -12.65
CA VAL A 72 -8.17 4.03 -11.46
C VAL A 72 -8.85 2.69 -11.72
N ASN A 73 -8.04 1.64 -11.77
CA ASN A 73 -8.45 0.28 -12.06
C ASN A 73 -8.40 -0.58 -10.78
N GLY A 74 -9.38 -1.44 -10.60
CA GLY A 74 -9.39 -2.42 -9.52
C GLY A 74 -10.45 -3.49 -9.76
N ILE A 75 -10.80 -4.22 -8.71
CA ILE A 75 -11.87 -5.22 -8.70
C ILE A 75 -13.00 -4.76 -7.78
N VAL A 76 -14.25 -5.06 -8.12
CA VAL A 76 -15.38 -4.74 -7.24
C VAL A 76 -15.45 -5.76 -6.10
N THR A 77 -15.30 -5.28 -4.88
CA THR A 77 -15.31 -6.11 -3.66
C THR A 77 -16.60 -6.00 -2.87
N SER A 78 -17.39 -4.97 -3.12
CA SER A 78 -18.72 -4.80 -2.54
C SER A 78 -19.63 -4.06 -3.52
N ILE A 79 -20.91 -4.44 -3.53
CA ILE A 79 -21.98 -3.69 -4.19
C ILE A 79 -23.20 -3.68 -3.28
N GLU A 80 -23.84 -2.52 -3.19
CA GLU A 80 -25.05 -2.27 -2.44
C GLU A 80 -26.06 -1.61 -3.38
N GLN A 81 -27.31 -2.09 -3.34
CA GLN A 81 -28.44 -1.42 -3.97
C GLN A 81 -29.17 -0.61 -2.90
N GLY A 82 -29.24 0.70 -3.13
CA GLY A 82 -29.98 1.63 -2.29
C GLY A 82 -31.41 1.84 -2.77
N ASP A 83 -31.97 2.98 -2.40
CA ASP A 83 -33.34 3.34 -2.74
C ASP A 83 -33.57 3.46 -4.25
N THR A 84 -34.76 3.05 -4.68
CA THR A 84 -35.24 3.22 -6.05
C THR A 84 -36.20 4.40 -6.11
N GLY A 85 -35.79 5.44 -6.84
CA GLY A 85 -36.61 6.61 -7.12
C GLY A 85 -37.52 6.41 -8.34
N LEU A 86 -38.08 7.51 -8.85
CA LEU A 86 -39.02 7.49 -9.98
C LEU A 86 -38.38 7.00 -11.29
N HIS A 87 -37.11 7.36 -11.54
CA HIS A 87 -36.42 7.08 -12.80
C HIS A 87 -35.12 6.29 -12.64
N GLN A 88 -34.55 6.27 -11.44
CA GLN A 88 -33.22 5.70 -11.19
C GLN A 88 -33.15 4.99 -9.84
N THR A 89 -32.34 3.95 -9.78
CA THR A 89 -31.94 3.23 -8.56
C THR A 89 -30.51 3.61 -8.18
N ARG A 90 -30.27 3.85 -6.89
CA ARG A 90 -28.94 4.15 -6.36
C ARG A 90 -28.14 2.89 -6.10
N TYR A 91 -26.85 2.92 -6.41
CA TYR A 91 -25.89 1.84 -6.15
C TYR A 91 -24.64 2.40 -5.49
N ARG A 92 -24.08 1.68 -4.52
CA ARG A 92 -22.76 1.95 -3.96
C ARG A 92 -21.82 0.79 -4.30
N LEU A 93 -20.64 1.10 -4.81
CA LEU A 93 -19.62 0.10 -5.15
C LEU A 93 -18.34 0.38 -4.37
N THR A 94 -17.70 -0.67 -3.88
CA THR A 94 -16.33 -0.58 -3.34
C THR A 94 -15.38 -1.30 -4.29
N VAL A 95 -14.41 -0.57 -4.82
CA VAL A 95 -13.38 -1.06 -5.73
C VAL A 95 -12.02 -1.05 -5.02
N ARG A 96 -11.28 -2.14 -5.11
CA ARG A 96 -9.97 -2.34 -4.44
C ARG A 96 -8.99 -3.04 -5.38
N PRO A 97 -7.67 -3.02 -5.13
CA PRO A 97 -6.74 -3.76 -5.96
C PRO A 97 -6.99 -5.27 -5.82
N ALA A 98 -6.70 -6.02 -6.89
CA ALA A 98 -6.74 -7.48 -6.88
C ALA A 98 -5.92 -8.11 -5.74
N PHE A 99 -4.86 -7.40 -5.29
CA PHE A 99 -4.03 -7.80 -4.14
C PHE A 99 -4.84 -8.02 -2.85
N LEU A 100 -6.00 -7.37 -2.68
CA LEU A 100 -6.86 -7.59 -1.53
C LEU A 100 -7.33 -9.05 -1.39
N ARG A 101 -7.42 -9.82 -2.48
CA ARG A 101 -7.83 -11.24 -2.42
C ARG A 101 -6.94 -12.06 -1.50
N ALA A 102 -5.65 -11.71 -1.42
CA ALA A 102 -4.69 -12.32 -0.49
C ALA A 102 -5.04 -12.11 0.99
N GLY A 103 -5.93 -11.16 1.31
CA GLY A 103 -6.41 -10.88 2.65
C GLY A 103 -7.68 -11.65 3.06
N LEU A 104 -8.33 -12.35 2.13
CA LEU A 104 -9.60 -13.04 2.40
C LEU A 104 -9.41 -14.43 3.04
N GLY A 105 -8.26 -15.06 2.78
CA GLY A 105 -7.89 -16.35 3.36
C GLY A 105 -7.10 -16.22 4.66
N ARG A 106 -6.94 -17.34 5.37
CA ARG A 106 -5.98 -17.51 6.46
C ARG A 106 -5.25 -18.83 6.30
N ASN A 107 -3.94 -18.82 6.48
CA ASN A 107 -3.12 -20.01 6.29
C ASN A 107 -2.05 -20.17 7.37
N SER A 108 -1.51 -21.38 7.48
CA SER A 108 -0.32 -21.71 8.26
C SER A 108 0.60 -22.60 7.42
N ARG A 109 1.78 -22.09 7.08
CA ARG A 109 2.74 -22.79 6.21
C ARG A 109 4.17 -22.34 6.47
N ILE A 110 5.11 -23.15 5.97
CA ILE A 110 6.53 -22.98 6.18
C ILE A 110 7.21 -22.79 4.82
N PHE A 111 8.02 -21.75 4.71
CA PHE A 111 8.96 -21.50 3.61
C PHE A 111 10.38 -21.73 4.12
N GLN A 112 11.18 -22.50 3.39
CA GLN A 112 12.56 -22.85 3.77
C GLN A 112 13.52 -22.46 2.66
N GLN A 113 14.63 -21.81 3.01
CA GLN A 113 15.66 -21.42 2.04
C GLN A 113 15.07 -20.56 0.91
N GLN A 114 14.25 -19.57 1.27
CA GLN A 114 13.62 -18.66 0.31
C GLN A 114 13.83 -17.20 0.71
N SER A 115 14.09 -16.35 -0.29
CA SER A 115 14.12 -14.90 -0.13
C SER A 115 12.70 -14.32 -0.02
N PHE A 116 12.59 -13.06 0.40
CA PHE A 116 11.31 -12.33 0.35
C PHE A 116 10.67 -12.40 -1.04
N LEU A 117 11.46 -12.18 -2.10
CA LEU A 117 10.97 -12.17 -3.47
C LEU A 117 10.35 -13.53 -3.85
N ASN A 118 11.05 -14.64 -3.58
CA ASN A 118 10.56 -15.98 -3.91
C ASN A 118 9.24 -16.31 -3.18
N ILE A 119 9.16 -15.96 -1.90
CA ILE A 119 7.94 -16.17 -1.09
C ILE A 119 6.81 -15.30 -1.63
N MET A 120 7.07 -14.02 -1.89
CA MET A 120 6.11 -13.08 -2.44
C MET A 120 5.56 -13.57 -3.79
N GLU A 121 6.42 -13.98 -4.72
CA GLU A 121 6.04 -14.49 -6.04
C GLU A 121 5.16 -15.74 -5.94
N THR A 122 5.49 -16.67 -5.03
CA THR A 122 4.66 -17.85 -4.76
C THR A 122 3.25 -17.44 -4.33
N LEU A 123 3.15 -16.49 -3.39
CA LEU A 123 1.86 -16.01 -2.89
C LEU A 123 1.07 -15.20 -3.94
N MET A 124 1.75 -14.44 -4.81
CA MET A 124 1.11 -13.75 -5.93
C MET A 124 0.47 -14.75 -6.89
N GLN A 125 1.20 -15.81 -7.25
CA GLN A 125 0.71 -16.85 -8.16
C GLN A 125 -0.50 -17.58 -7.58
N GLU A 126 -0.43 -17.99 -6.30
CA GLU A 126 -1.55 -18.68 -5.63
C GLU A 126 -2.82 -17.83 -5.53
N ASN A 127 -2.66 -16.50 -5.40
CA ASN A 127 -3.76 -15.55 -5.34
C ASN A 127 -4.20 -15.04 -6.73
N ASN A 128 -3.64 -15.59 -7.82
CA ASN A 128 -3.90 -15.17 -9.21
C ASN A 128 -3.64 -13.68 -9.46
N ILE A 129 -2.53 -13.16 -8.91
CA ILE A 129 -2.08 -11.78 -9.09
C ILE A 129 -0.91 -11.81 -10.08
N SER A 130 -1.13 -11.36 -11.30
CA SER A 130 -0.12 -11.34 -12.37
C SER A 130 0.59 -10.01 -12.54
N ASP A 131 -0.11 -8.91 -12.28
CA ASP A 131 0.38 -7.55 -12.54
C ASP A 131 1.06 -6.99 -11.29
N TYR A 132 2.32 -7.40 -11.08
CA TYR A 132 3.19 -6.88 -10.04
C TYR A 132 4.61 -6.66 -10.58
N ALA A 133 5.34 -5.76 -9.94
CA ALA A 133 6.73 -5.44 -10.25
C ALA A 133 7.52 -5.17 -8.96
N HIS A 134 8.85 -5.16 -9.07
CA HIS A 134 9.71 -4.76 -7.97
C HIS A 134 10.89 -3.91 -8.45
N ALA A 135 11.36 -3.01 -7.58
CA ALA A 135 12.49 -2.12 -7.80
C ALA A 135 13.38 -2.09 -6.55
N PHE A 136 14.08 -3.20 -6.31
CA PHE A 136 14.98 -3.35 -5.16
C PHE A 136 16.41 -2.87 -5.48
N ARG A 137 17.03 -2.21 -4.51
CA ARG A 137 18.42 -1.76 -4.51
C ARG A 137 19.21 -2.35 -3.35
N ASP A 138 18.56 -2.60 -2.23
CA ASP A 138 19.13 -3.32 -1.11
C ASP A 138 19.18 -4.83 -1.43
N THR A 139 20.06 -5.56 -0.73
CA THR A 139 20.11 -7.03 -0.85
C THR A 139 19.27 -7.65 0.25
N HIS A 140 18.27 -8.46 -0.12
CA HIS A 140 17.41 -9.17 0.83
C HIS A 140 17.90 -10.60 1.02
N ALA A 141 18.32 -10.92 2.25
CA ALA A 141 18.90 -12.22 2.57
C ALA A 141 17.87 -13.35 2.45
N GLU A 142 18.35 -14.52 2.02
CA GLU A 142 17.54 -15.73 2.03
C GLU A 142 17.22 -16.14 3.47
N ARG A 143 15.98 -16.56 3.71
CA ARG A 143 15.52 -17.00 5.02
C ARG A 143 15.65 -18.50 5.13
N GLU A 144 16.45 -18.95 6.10
CA GLU A 144 16.59 -20.39 6.43
C GLU A 144 15.22 -21.01 6.77
N PHE A 145 14.39 -20.27 7.50
CA PHE A 145 13.08 -20.71 7.93
C PHE A 145 12.14 -19.52 8.15
N CYS A 146 11.07 -19.43 7.37
CA CYS A 146 10.03 -18.42 7.47
C CYS A 146 8.66 -19.09 7.63
N VAL A 147 7.85 -18.61 8.57
CA VAL A 147 6.52 -19.19 8.85
C VAL A 147 5.47 -18.10 8.68
N GLN A 148 4.48 -18.41 7.86
CA GLN A 148 3.15 -17.78 7.92
C GLN A 148 2.35 -18.56 8.95
N TYR A 149 1.86 -17.92 10.00
CA TYR A 149 1.13 -18.62 11.06
C TYR A 149 -0.19 -17.93 11.38
N ASN A 150 -1.30 -18.60 11.07
CA ASN A 150 -2.67 -18.14 11.33
C ASN A 150 -2.91 -16.67 10.93
N GLU A 151 -2.38 -16.29 9.77
CA GLU A 151 -2.48 -14.94 9.20
C GLU A 151 -2.85 -15.06 7.71
N SER A 152 -3.40 -13.99 7.13
CA SER A 152 -3.70 -13.95 5.70
C SER A 152 -2.41 -13.84 4.88
N ASP A 153 -2.45 -14.14 3.59
CA ASP A 153 -1.29 -13.97 2.71
C ASP A 153 -0.93 -12.48 2.60
N LEU A 154 -1.92 -11.58 2.59
CA LEU A 154 -1.74 -10.13 2.61
C LEU A 154 -1.03 -9.66 3.89
N ASP A 155 -1.48 -10.11 5.07
CA ASP A 155 -0.85 -9.74 6.35
C ASP A 155 0.57 -10.28 6.43
N PHE A 156 0.80 -11.49 5.93
CA PHE A 156 2.11 -12.11 5.89
C PHE A 156 3.08 -11.33 5.00
N ILE A 157 2.65 -10.94 3.80
CA ILE A 157 3.45 -10.12 2.87
C ILE A 157 3.73 -8.75 3.49
N ASN A 158 2.72 -8.07 4.05
CA ASN A 158 2.91 -6.77 4.69
C ASN A 158 3.92 -6.85 5.85
N ARG A 159 3.82 -7.90 6.66
CA ARG A 159 4.75 -8.14 7.78
C ARG A 159 6.17 -8.40 7.29
N MET A 160 6.35 -9.26 6.31
CA MET A 160 7.68 -9.55 5.76
C MET A 160 8.27 -8.32 5.06
N ALA A 161 7.48 -7.59 4.26
CA ALA A 161 7.91 -6.37 3.61
C ALA A 161 8.38 -5.34 4.65
N ALA A 162 7.67 -5.16 5.76
CA ALA A 162 8.09 -4.27 6.84
C ALA A 162 9.30 -4.77 7.65
N GLU A 163 9.57 -6.08 7.68
CA GLU A 163 10.83 -6.62 8.22
C GLU A 163 12.01 -6.32 7.27
N GLU A 164 11.77 -6.38 5.96
CA GLU A 164 12.74 -6.14 4.89
C GLU A 164 12.85 -4.66 4.48
N GLY A 165 12.14 -3.75 5.16
CA GLY A 165 12.08 -2.33 4.78
C GLY A 165 11.40 -2.06 3.43
N ILE A 166 10.70 -3.01 2.84
CA ILE A 166 10.07 -2.85 1.53
C ILE A 166 8.71 -2.17 1.69
N PHE A 167 8.44 -1.16 0.87
CA PHE A 167 7.14 -0.55 0.71
C PHE A 167 6.52 -0.90 -0.65
N TYR A 168 5.23 -0.64 -0.82
CA TYR A 168 4.61 -0.75 -2.14
C TYR A 168 3.62 0.36 -2.45
N PHE A 169 3.30 0.52 -3.73
CA PHE A 169 2.26 1.39 -4.25
C PHE A 169 1.60 0.75 -5.47
N PHE A 170 0.58 1.39 -6.02
CA PHE A 170 -0.14 0.92 -7.20
C PHE A 170 0.00 1.90 -8.36
N GLU A 171 0.24 1.36 -9.53
CA GLU A 171 0.23 2.11 -10.79
C GLU A 171 -0.97 1.70 -11.62
N HIS A 172 -1.58 2.65 -12.31
CA HIS A 172 -2.75 2.41 -13.14
C HIS A 172 -2.43 2.76 -14.58
N GLU A 173 -2.47 1.77 -15.47
CA GLU A 173 -2.16 1.95 -16.89
C GLU A 173 -2.96 0.94 -17.73
N ASN A 174 -3.43 1.35 -18.91
CA ASN A 174 -4.02 0.46 -19.93
C ASN A 174 -5.13 -0.47 -19.39
N GLY A 175 -5.95 0.00 -18.45
CA GLY A 175 -7.05 -0.79 -17.88
C GLY A 175 -6.65 -1.75 -16.77
N LYS A 176 -5.41 -1.67 -16.27
CA LYS A 176 -4.85 -2.55 -15.23
C LYS A 176 -4.26 -1.74 -14.09
N HIS A 177 -4.18 -2.38 -12.92
CA HIS A 177 -3.40 -1.88 -11.79
C HIS A 177 -2.21 -2.81 -11.51
N THR A 178 -1.01 -2.24 -11.42
CA THR A 178 0.23 -2.95 -11.12
C THR A 178 0.64 -2.69 -9.68
N LEU A 179 0.89 -3.73 -8.90
CA LEU A 179 1.45 -3.63 -7.55
C LEU A 179 2.98 -3.53 -7.62
N VAL A 180 3.58 -2.41 -7.18
CA VAL A 180 5.02 -2.17 -7.27
C VAL A 180 5.66 -2.21 -5.89
N PHE A 181 6.56 -3.15 -5.64
CA PHE A 181 7.36 -3.22 -4.42
C PHE A 181 8.70 -2.48 -4.58
N ALA A 182 9.11 -1.69 -3.60
CA ALA A 182 10.32 -0.90 -3.64
C ALA A 182 10.97 -0.75 -2.25
N ASP A 183 12.28 -0.54 -2.23
CA ASP A 183 13.08 -0.31 -1.02
C ASP A 183 13.83 1.03 -1.07
N THR A 184 13.58 1.83 -2.12
CA THR A 184 14.31 3.06 -2.41
C THR A 184 13.36 4.14 -2.90
N PRO A 185 13.57 5.42 -2.54
CA PRO A 185 12.79 6.51 -3.10
C PRO A 185 13.00 6.63 -4.61
N LEU A 186 14.08 6.09 -5.18
CA LEU A 186 14.36 6.14 -6.63
C LEU A 186 13.31 5.42 -7.48
N ALA A 187 12.56 4.47 -6.91
CA ALA A 187 11.47 3.77 -7.58
C ALA A 187 10.23 4.65 -7.79
N VAL A 188 10.10 5.75 -7.04
CA VAL A 188 9.00 6.71 -7.22
C VAL A 188 9.28 7.58 -8.45
N HIS A 189 8.25 7.82 -9.25
CA HIS A 189 8.35 8.57 -10.49
C HIS A 189 8.19 10.08 -10.25
N ASP A 190 8.77 10.89 -11.15
CA ASP A 190 8.46 12.31 -11.18
C ASP A 190 7.02 12.50 -11.70
N GLY A 191 6.29 13.42 -11.09
CA GLY A 191 4.89 13.72 -11.43
C GLY A 191 4.70 15.20 -11.78
N PRO A 192 3.51 15.78 -11.50
CA PRO A 192 3.19 17.13 -11.96
C PRO A 192 3.99 18.22 -11.23
N THR A 193 4.25 19.31 -11.93
CA THR A 193 4.64 20.59 -11.32
C THR A 193 3.37 21.39 -11.01
N LEU A 194 3.22 21.82 -9.76
CA LEU A 194 2.00 22.46 -9.26
C LEU A 194 2.33 23.80 -8.59
N PRO A 195 1.72 24.91 -9.03
CA PRO A 195 1.87 26.20 -8.37
C PRO A 195 1.12 26.23 -7.03
N TYR A 196 1.65 26.98 -6.07
CA TYR A 196 1.01 27.23 -4.79
C TYR A 196 0.12 28.47 -4.82
N TYR A 197 -1.20 28.27 -4.66
CA TYR A 197 -2.20 29.34 -4.65
C TYR A 197 -3.02 29.30 -3.36
N PRO A 198 -2.50 29.90 -2.25
CA PRO A 198 -3.19 29.91 -0.97
C PRO A 198 -4.51 30.69 -1.02
N ASN A 199 -5.42 30.37 -0.10
CA ASN A 199 -6.72 31.04 0.10
C ASN A 199 -7.70 30.96 -1.08
N LYS A 200 -7.45 30.08 -2.06
CA LYS A 200 -8.40 29.75 -3.13
C LYS A 200 -9.17 28.48 -2.76
N GLN A 201 -10.43 28.42 -3.17
CA GLN A 201 -11.19 27.18 -3.09
C GLN A 201 -10.72 26.25 -4.22
N GLN A 202 -10.44 24.98 -3.91
CA GLN A 202 -9.97 24.00 -4.90
C GLN A 202 -10.93 23.87 -6.09
N THR A 203 -12.23 24.00 -5.83
CA THR A 203 -13.31 23.88 -6.81
C THR A 203 -13.46 25.11 -7.71
N SER A 204 -12.82 26.24 -7.39
CA SER A 204 -12.94 27.48 -8.16
C SER A 204 -11.78 27.69 -9.15
N LEU A 205 -10.94 26.68 -9.37
CA LEU A 205 -9.73 26.77 -10.18
C LEU A 205 -9.72 25.71 -11.29
N ASP A 206 -9.55 26.16 -12.52
CA ASP A 206 -9.49 25.28 -13.70
C ASP A 206 -8.14 24.57 -13.81
N GLU A 207 -7.05 25.25 -13.44
CA GLU A 207 -5.71 24.70 -13.49
C GLU A 207 -5.36 23.89 -12.21
N PRO A 208 -4.71 22.72 -12.34
CA PRO A 208 -4.17 21.98 -11.22
C PRO A 208 -3.19 22.82 -10.37
N CYS A 209 -3.43 22.90 -9.06
CA CYS A 209 -2.58 23.67 -8.14
C CYS A 209 -2.63 23.11 -6.71
N VAL A 210 -1.73 23.59 -5.86
CA VAL A 210 -1.75 23.32 -4.42
C VAL A 210 -2.36 24.55 -3.72
N THR A 211 -3.47 24.35 -3.01
CA THR A 211 -4.15 25.45 -2.28
C THR A 211 -3.79 25.49 -0.79
N THR A 212 -3.31 24.37 -0.24
CA THR A 212 -2.84 24.25 1.13
C THR A 212 -1.52 23.51 1.12
N PHE A 213 -0.52 24.03 1.81
CA PHE A 213 0.77 23.37 1.99
C PHE A 213 1.22 23.58 3.44
N LYS A 214 1.17 22.54 4.26
CA LYS A 214 1.56 22.55 5.67
C LYS A 214 2.73 21.60 5.85
N ARG A 215 3.74 22.00 6.62
CA ARG A 215 4.85 21.15 7.03
C ARG A 215 4.84 20.99 8.54
N ARG A 216 5.14 19.79 9.01
CA ARG A 216 5.30 19.41 10.40
C ARG A 216 6.64 18.70 10.57
N GLU A 217 7.30 19.00 11.66
CA GLU A 217 8.44 18.23 12.14
C GLU A 217 8.09 17.67 13.51
N SER A 218 8.58 16.47 13.83
CA SER A 218 8.22 15.78 15.07
C SER A 218 9.39 14.99 15.64
N LEU A 219 9.53 15.03 16.97
CA LEU A 219 10.53 14.22 17.68
C LEU A 219 10.25 12.74 17.45
N ARG A 220 11.29 12.00 17.07
CA ARG A 220 11.23 10.55 16.83
C ARG A 220 12.48 9.87 17.41
N PRO A 221 12.48 8.54 17.55
CA PRO A 221 13.67 7.80 17.99
C PRO A 221 14.93 8.30 17.29
N SER A 222 15.98 8.52 18.08
CA SER A 222 17.28 9.01 17.61
C SER A 222 18.22 7.88 17.25
N GLU A 223 17.96 6.67 17.75
CA GLU A 223 18.72 5.48 17.42
C GLU A 223 17.87 4.23 17.62
N VAL A 224 18.28 3.15 16.94
CA VAL A 224 17.76 1.81 17.12
C VAL A 224 18.91 0.88 17.46
N LEU A 225 18.73 0.05 18.50
CA LEU A 225 19.60 -1.07 18.83
C LEU A 225 18.80 -2.37 18.76
N LEU A 226 19.21 -3.27 17.87
CA LEU A 226 18.63 -4.61 17.76
C LEU A 226 19.62 -5.65 18.30
N LYS A 227 19.10 -6.59 19.09
CA LYS A 227 19.90 -7.69 19.65
C LYS A 227 19.30 -9.04 19.31
N ASP A 228 20.13 -10.03 19.01
CA ASP A 228 19.72 -11.41 18.81
C ASP A 228 20.70 -12.39 19.50
N TYR A 229 20.54 -13.69 19.22
CA TYR A 229 21.40 -14.76 19.70
C TYR A 229 21.47 -15.88 18.65
N THR A 230 22.66 -16.42 18.42
CA THR A 230 22.85 -17.63 17.61
C THR A 230 23.66 -18.67 18.35
N PHE A 231 23.12 -19.88 18.49
CA PHE A 231 23.82 -20.98 19.15
C PHE A 231 25.04 -21.46 18.35
N LYS A 232 25.10 -21.17 17.04
CA LYS A 232 26.26 -21.49 16.17
C LYS A 232 27.49 -20.66 16.56
N ASN A 233 27.29 -19.49 17.18
CA ASN A 233 28.37 -18.65 17.69
C ASN A 233 27.91 -17.93 18.97
N PRO A 234 27.87 -18.62 20.12
CA PRO A 234 27.27 -18.12 21.35
C PRO A 234 28.06 -16.96 22.00
N ARG A 235 29.31 -16.73 21.57
CA ARG A 235 30.15 -15.63 22.04
C ARG A 235 29.98 -14.35 21.22
N TRP A 236 29.34 -14.42 20.05
CA TRP A 236 29.05 -13.22 19.28
C TRP A 236 27.94 -12.43 19.97
N GLU A 237 28.19 -11.14 20.21
CA GLU A 237 27.24 -10.28 20.91
C GLU A 237 25.91 -10.11 20.17
N ALA A 238 25.92 -10.32 18.85
CA ALA A 238 24.76 -10.20 17.97
C ALA A 238 23.95 -8.93 18.24
N THR A 239 24.68 -7.81 18.35
CA THR A 239 24.13 -6.46 18.49
C THR A 239 24.41 -5.69 17.21
N SER A 240 23.41 -4.99 16.70
CA SER A 240 23.57 -3.97 15.66
C SER A 240 22.86 -2.69 16.11
N TYR A 241 23.37 -1.54 15.67
CA TYR A 241 22.82 -0.24 15.98
C TYR A 241 22.84 0.67 14.75
N ASP A 242 21.86 1.57 14.66
CA ASP A 242 21.89 2.64 13.67
C ASP A 242 21.30 3.94 14.24
N TYR A 243 21.85 5.06 13.79
CA TYR A 243 21.48 6.40 14.24
C TYR A 243 20.55 7.07 13.25
N ALA A 244 19.61 7.86 13.75
CA ALA A 244 18.80 8.73 12.92
C ALA A 244 19.69 9.74 12.16
N ARG A 245 19.26 10.07 10.93
CA ARG A 245 19.77 11.22 10.18
C ARG A 245 18.83 12.41 10.42
N ASP A 246 19.29 13.61 10.05
CA ASP A 246 18.52 14.86 10.14
C ASP A 246 18.02 15.13 11.57
N MET A 247 18.99 15.24 12.49
CA MET A 247 18.74 15.41 13.92
C MET A 247 18.97 16.84 14.41
N GLU A 248 19.11 17.82 13.52
CA GLU A 248 19.41 19.23 13.86
C GLU A 248 18.37 19.84 14.82
N HIS A 249 17.16 19.28 14.84
CA HIS A 249 16.02 19.74 15.63
C HIS A 249 15.69 18.84 16.84
N GLN A 250 16.54 17.85 17.17
CA GLN A 250 16.33 16.95 18.31
C GLN A 250 17.63 16.53 19.02
N THR A 251 17.52 16.11 20.28
CA THR A 251 18.65 15.52 21.02
C THR A 251 18.79 14.02 20.75
N SER A 252 19.99 13.48 20.97
CA SER A 252 20.31 12.05 20.77
C SER A 252 19.98 11.16 21.98
N GLN A 253 18.80 11.31 22.58
CA GLN A 253 18.44 10.62 23.84
C GLN A 253 17.27 9.62 23.71
N TYR A 254 16.69 9.48 22.52
CA TYR A 254 15.48 8.68 22.30
C TYR A 254 15.86 7.31 21.74
N HIS A 255 16.22 6.40 22.64
CA HIS A 255 16.69 5.05 22.31
C HIS A 255 15.51 4.11 22.02
N HIS A 256 15.57 3.38 20.89
CA HIS A 256 14.67 2.27 20.60
C HIS A 256 15.45 0.94 20.67
N TYR A 257 15.05 0.05 21.58
CA TYR A 257 15.68 -1.26 21.75
C TYR A 257 14.67 -2.38 21.50
N ASP A 258 15.06 -3.40 20.72
CA ASP A 258 14.26 -4.61 20.54
C ASP A 258 15.11 -5.90 20.61
N TYR A 259 14.50 -6.94 21.20
CA TYR A 259 14.97 -8.32 21.19
C TYR A 259 13.77 -9.27 21.04
N PRO A 260 13.82 -10.29 20.16
CA PRO A 260 14.92 -10.59 19.24
C PRO A 260 14.91 -9.71 17.98
N GLY A 261 16.10 -9.35 17.49
CA GLY A 261 16.34 -8.55 16.28
C GLY A 261 16.22 -9.32 14.96
N ARG A 262 16.16 -10.65 15.02
CA ARG A 262 15.92 -11.63 13.94
C ARG A 262 16.98 -11.73 12.86
N PHE A 263 18.20 -11.34 13.16
CA PHE A 263 19.35 -11.53 12.28
C PHE A 263 20.30 -12.58 12.84
N LYS A 264 21.05 -13.23 11.94
CA LYS A 264 22.08 -14.23 12.29
C LYS A 264 23.46 -13.87 11.73
N SER A 265 23.59 -12.71 11.10
CA SER A 265 24.83 -12.15 10.56
C SER A 265 24.90 -10.64 10.83
N GLY A 266 26.10 -10.06 10.79
CA GLY A 266 26.30 -8.61 10.99
C GLY A 266 25.58 -7.78 9.93
N ASN A 267 25.81 -8.08 8.64
CA ASN A 267 25.21 -7.34 7.53
C ASN A 267 23.68 -7.27 7.61
N THR A 268 23.00 -8.40 7.87
CA THR A 268 21.54 -8.42 8.03
C THR A 268 21.08 -7.60 9.25
N GLY A 269 21.87 -7.59 10.33
CA GLY A 269 21.58 -6.77 11.50
C GLY A 269 21.66 -5.27 11.19
N ASP A 270 22.67 -4.86 10.42
CA ASP A 270 22.88 -3.46 10.01
C ASP A 270 21.78 -2.97 9.06
N ASP A 271 21.32 -3.83 8.16
CA ASP A 271 20.17 -3.53 7.31
C ASP A 271 18.88 -3.38 8.12
N PHE A 272 18.60 -4.32 9.04
CA PHE A 272 17.36 -4.30 9.83
C PHE A 272 17.30 -3.11 10.79
N THR A 273 18.43 -2.72 11.42
CA THR A 273 18.49 -1.53 12.28
C THR A 273 18.27 -0.26 11.47
N ARG A 274 18.89 -0.16 10.28
CA ARG A 274 18.71 0.95 9.34
C ARG A 274 17.28 1.11 8.86
N TRP A 275 16.65 0.02 8.40
CA TRP A 275 15.26 0.07 7.98
C TRP A 275 14.32 0.40 9.14
N ARG A 276 14.61 -0.10 10.35
CA ARG A 276 13.80 0.19 11.53
C ARG A 276 13.87 1.65 11.96
N VAL A 277 15.06 2.28 11.97
CA VAL A 277 15.17 3.69 12.33
C VAL A 277 14.49 4.59 11.30
N GLN A 278 14.57 4.23 10.00
CA GLN A 278 13.84 4.91 8.93
C GLN A 278 12.32 4.79 9.11
N ALA A 279 11.81 3.58 9.38
CA ALA A 279 10.37 3.34 9.56
C ALA A 279 9.79 4.10 10.76
N LEU A 280 10.52 4.14 11.88
CA LEU A 280 10.14 4.90 13.08
C LEU A 280 10.17 6.41 12.86
N ARG A 281 10.76 6.88 11.76
CA ARG A 281 10.95 8.30 11.44
C ARG A 281 10.22 8.73 10.16
N ASN A 282 9.36 7.91 9.58
CA ASN A 282 8.61 8.25 8.36
C ASN A 282 7.93 9.62 8.43
N ASP A 283 7.40 9.98 9.60
CA ASP A 283 6.67 11.20 9.86
C ASP A 283 7.47 12.22 10.70
N ALA A 284 8.79 12.04 10.82
CA ALA A 284 9.68 13.02 11.44
C ALA A 284 9.68 14.35 10.67
N HIS A 285 9.61 14.28 9.33
CA HIS A 285 9.45 15.40 8.41
C HIS A 285 8.29 15.12 7.46
N GLN A 286 7.07 15.48 7.88
CA GLN A 286 5.85 15.23 7.11
C GLN A 286 5.15 16.54 6.75
N GLY A 287 4.53 16.58 5.59
CA GLY A 287 3.60 17.63 5.23
C GLY A 287 2.22 17.11 4.89
N GLU A 288 1.25 18.03 4.98
CA GLU A 288 -0.14 17.84 4.58
C GLU A 288 -0.52 18.95 3.61
N GLY A 289 -1.25 18.62 2.55
CA GLY A 289 -1.66 19.58 1.54
C GLY A 289 -3.04 19.32 0.96
N ALA A 290 -3.52 20.29 0.19
CA ALA A 290 -4.78 20.21 -0.53
C ALA A 290 -4.61 20.68 -1.97
N SER A 291 -5.28 20.03 -2.93
CA SER A 291 -5.12 20.26 -4.37
C SER A 291 -6.33 19.78 -5.17
N ASN A 292 -6.60 20.42 -6.30
CA ASN A 292 -7.56 19.95 -7.32
C ASN A 292 -6.92 19.02 -8.38
N CYS A 293 -5.64 18.65 -8.23
CA CYS A 293 -4.92 17.83 -9.20
C CYS A 293 -5.32 16.35 -9.10
N PRO A 294 -5.98 15.75 -10.11
CA PRO A 294 -6.38 14.35 -10.07
C PRO A 294 -5.18 13.40 -10.10
N ILE A 295 -4.02 13.81 -10.61
CA ILE A 295 -2.88 12.92 -10.89
C ILE A 295 -2.16 12.47 -9.61
N LEU A 296 -2.21 13.27 -8.53
CA LEU A 296 -1.52 13.02 -7.27
C LEU A 296 -1.83 11.61 -6.74
N ARG A 297 -0.81 10.82 -6.42
CA ARG A 297 -0.93 9.47 -5.84
C ARG A 297 0.40 8.98 -5.28
N PRO A 298 0.42 8.03 -4.32
CA PRO A 298 1.63 7.30 -3.95
C PRO A 298 2.31 6.69 -5.18
N GLY A 299 3.63 6.64 -5.17
CA GLY A 299 4.43 6.27 -6.34
C GLY A 299 4.80 7.44 -7.25
N LEU A 300 4.23 8.63 -7.00
CA LEU A 300 4.64 9.88 -7.64
C LEU A 300 5.26 10.88 -6.65
N ARG A 301 6.11 11.74 -7.21
CA ARG A 301 6.46 13.03 -6.64
C ARG A 301 5.62 14.14 -7.28
N PHE A 302 5.55 15.29 -6.62
CA PHE A 302 5.16 16.53 -7.27
C PHE A 302 6.24 17.59 -7.05
N THR A 303 6.37 18.52 -7.98
CA THR A 303 7.22 19.70 -7.82
C THR A 303 6.34 20.86 -7.38
N LEU A 304 6.63 21.47 -6.24
CA LEU A 304 5.94 22.69 -5.81
C LEU A 304 6.61 23.91 -6.44
N GLU A 305 5.82 24.88 -6.90
CA GLU A 305 6.30 26.19 -7.36
C GLU A 305 5.48 27.33 -6.76
N ASN A 306 5.97 28.56 -6.88
CA ASN A 306 5.29 29.79 -6.42
C ASN A 306 4.99 29.85 -4.91
N HIS A 307 5.66 29.03 -4.09
CA HIS A 307 5.62 29.18 -2.64
C HIS A 307 6.47 30.38 -2.21
N PRO A 308 5.99 31.27 -1.31
CA PRO A 308 6.76 32.44 -0.85
C PRO A 308 8.11 32.12 -0.21
N LEU A 309 8.21 30.95 0.42
CA LEU A 309 9.48 30.40 0.90
C LEU A 309 10.12 29.55 -0.20
N ASP A 310 11.20 30.06 -0.79
CA ASP A 310 11.88 29.46 -1.95
C ASP A 310 12.36 28.03 -1.70
N ALA A 311 12.84 27.75 -0.49
CA ALA A 311 13.30 26.41 -0.09
C ALA A 311 12.22 25.32 -0.18
N LEU A 312 10.93 25.68 -0.28
CA LEU A 312 9.84 24.72 -0.46
C LEU A 312 9.49 24.46 -1.93
N ASN A 313 9.99 25.29 -2.86
CA ASN A 313 9.79 25.14 -4.30
C ASN A 313 10.70 24.03 -4.86
N THR A 314 10.40 22.80 -4.47
CA THR A 314 11.20 21.61 -4.79
C THR A 314 10.29 20.40 -4.96
N ARG A 315 10.90 19.24 -5.21
CA ARG A 315 10.21 17.96 -5.30
C ARG A 315 9.85 17.42 -3.92
N TRP A 316 8.65 16.87 -3.83
CA TRP A 316 8.10 16.21 -2.64
C TRP A 316 7.50 14.86 -3.02
N GLN A 317 7.71 13.84 -2.18
CA GLN A 317 7.17 12.51 -2.41
C GLN A 317 5.79 12.38 -1.76
N ILE A 318 4.79 11.88 -2.51
CA ILE A 318 3.44 11.66 -2.00
C ILE A 318 3.40 10.33 -1.26
N THR A 319 2.96 10.34 0.00
CA THR A 319 2.83 9.12 0.82
C THR A 319 1.39 8.65 0.96
N GLN A 320 0.43 9.58 0.86
CA GLN A 320 -1.00 9.33 0.94
C GLN A 320 -1.76 10.39 0.13
N VAL A 321 -2.88 9.99 -0.47
CA VAL A 321 -3.86 10.93 -1.03
C VAL A 321 -5.28 10.42 -0.80
N ILE A 322 -6.20 11.37 -0.62
CA ILE A 322 -7.64 11.16 -0.64
C ILE A 322 -8.22 12.09 -1.70
N HIS A 323 -8.85 11.53 -2.73
CA HIS A 323 -9.63 12.30 -3.71
C HIS A 323 -11.11 12.16 -3.42
N THR A 324 -11.84 13.26 -3.47
CA THR A 324 -13.30 13.28 -3.38
C THR A 324 -13.84 13.99 -4.61
N GLY A 325 -14.67 13.29 -5.38
CA GLY A 325 -15.36 13.83 -6.54
C GLY A 325 -16.87 13.84 -6.33
N ASP A 326 -17.52 14.93 -6.72
CA ASP A 326 -18.98 15.09 -6.69
C ASP A 326 -19.48 15.49 -8.09
N GLN A 327 -20.47 14.78 -8.61
CA GLN A 327 -21.10 14.95 -9.92
C GLN A 327 -22.64 14.88 -9.74
N PRO A 328 -23.25 15.91 -9.15
CA PRO A 328 -24.66 15.88 -8.78
C PRO A 328 -25.58 15.78 -10.01
N GLN A 329 -25.16 16.32 -11.16
CA GLN A 329 -25.92 16.27 -12.42
C GLN A 329 -26.08 14.85 -12.99
N ALA A 330 -25.39 13.85 -12.45
CA ALA A 330 -25.63 12.45 -12.77
C ALA A 330 -26.99 11.94 -12.24
N LEU A 331 -27.53 12.59 -11.22
CA LEU A 331 -28.80 12.24 -10.59
C LEU A 331 -29.93 13.10 -11.17
N GLU A 332 -30.99 12.47 -11.67
CA GLU A 332 -32.14 13.20 -12.23
C GLU A 332 -32.91 14.02 -11.19
N SER A 333 -32.86 13.63 -9.91
CA SER A 333 -33.55 14.33 -8.82
C SER A 333 -32.81 15.54 -8.28
N ASP A 334 -31.53 15.72 -8.62
CA ASP A 334 -30.66 16.77 -8.06
C ASP A 334 -30.43 17.87 -9.11
N SER A 335 -31.49 18.62 -9.40
CA SER A 335 -31.48 19.74 -10.35
C SER A 335 -30.84 21.02 -9.79
N GLY A 336 -30.04 20.90 -8.73
CA GLY A 336 -29.50 22.00 -7.92
C GLY A 336 -28.32 22.75 -8.54
N GLY A 337 -28.10 22.72 -9.86
CA GLY A 337 -27.16 23.60 -10.58
C GLY A 337 -25.68 23.60 -10.14
N LEU A 338 -25.27 22.71 -9.23
CA LEU A 338 -23.88 22.59 -8.78
C LEU A 338 -23.10 21.84 -9.86
N GLY A 339 -21.94 22.39 -10.25
CA GLY A 339 -21.04 21.76 -11.22
C GLY A 339 -20.27 20.59 -10.61
N THR A 340 -19.65 19.76 -11.46
CA THR A 340 -18.76 18.69 -10.99
C THR A 340 -17.55 19.27 -10.28
N THR A 341 -17.22 18.71 -9.12
CA THR A 341 -16.07 19.12 -8.33
C THR A 341 -15.14 17.95 -8.06
N LEU A 342 -13.84 18.26 -7.94
CA LEU A 342 -12.81 17.33 -7.49
C LEU A 342 -11.91 18.07 -6.51
N VAL A 343 -11.75 17.48 -5.32
CA VAL A 343 -10.83 17.97 -4.29
C VAL A 343 -9.94 16.84 -3.83
N SER A 344 -8.73 17.18 -3.40
CA SER A 344 -7.74 16.21 -2.94
C SER A 344 -7.08 16.70 -1.67
N GLN A 345 -6.85 15.79 -0.74
CA GLN A 345 -6.03 15.99 0.45
C GLN A 345 -4.89 14.98 0.41
N PHE A 346 -3.66 15.43 0.61
CA PHE A 346 -2.49 14.57 0.47
C PHE A 346 -1.50 14.75 1.60
N ALA A 347 -0.73 13.71 1.89
CA ALA A 347 0.43 13.76 2.75
C ALA A 347 1.69 13.55 1.92
N PHE A 348 2.78 14.19 2.33
CA PHE A 348 4.04 14.14 1.61
C PHE A 348 5.24 14.16 2.56
N ILE A 349 6.39 13.72 2.04
CA ILE A 349 7.68 13.72 2.73
C ILE A 349 8.78 14.27 1.79
N PRO A 350 9.97 14.62 2.30
CA PRO A 350 11.11 15.00 1.47
C PRO A 350 11.41 13.98 0.36
N ASN A 351 11.73 14.47 -0.83
CA ASN A 351 11.97 13.65 -2.02
C ASN A 351 13.06 12.56 -1.86
N ASN A 352 14.05 12.80 -1.01
CA ASN A 352 15.18 11.91 -0.78
C ASN A 352 14.97 10.96 0.42
N GLN A 353 13.88 11.12 1.18
CA GLN A 353 13.57 10.25 2.29
C GLN A 353 13.08 8.90 1.77
N THR A 354 13.62 7.81 2.33
CA THR A 354 13.10 6.47 2.05
C THR A 354 11.95 6.18 3.01
N TRP A 355 10.73 6.08 2.50
CA TRP A 355 9.58 5.64 3.30
C TRP A 355 9.68 4.14 3.56
N ARG A 356 9.47 3.69 4.81
CA ARG A 356 9.58 2.27 5.21
C ARG A 356 8.39 1.88 6.09
N PRO A 357 7.61 0.82 5.82
CA PRO A 357 6.48 0.50 6.67
C PRO A 357 6.95 0.07 8.07
N LEU A 358 6.16 0.41 9.09
CA LEU A 358 6.48 0.01 10.46
C LEU A 358 6.28 -1.51 10.61
N SER A 359 7.23 -2.17 11.25
CA SER A 359 7.16 -3.63 11.47
C SER A 359 5.89 -4.01 12.24
N LEU A 360 5.10 -4.93 11.68
CA LEU A 360 3.88 -5.43 12.29
C LEU A 360 4.19 -6.47 13.38
N PRO A 361 3.37 -6.58 14.44
CA PRO A 361 3.48 -7.65 15.41
C PRO A 361 3.38 -9.02 14.72
N LYS A 362 4.32 -9.93 15.03
CA LYS A 362 4.26 -11.29 14.50
C LYS A 362 3.14 -12.08 15.19
N PRO A 363 2.40 -12.95 14.46
CA PRO A 363 1.52 -13.93 15.08
C PRO A 363 2.25 -14.73 16.16
N ARG A 364 1.57 -14.94 17.28
CA ARG A 364 2.08 -15.69 18.42
C ARG A 364 1.49 -17.09 18.40
N ILE A 365 2.31 -18.07 18.78
CA ILE A 365 1.86 -19.42 19.08
C ILE A 365 1.68 -19.49 20.58
N ASP A 366 0.44 -19.64 21.03
CA ASP A 366 0.13 -19.75 22.45
C ASP A 366 0.47 -21.16 22.93
N GLY A 367 1.66 -21.30 23.51
CA GLY A 367 2.13 -22.55 24.11
C GLY A 367 2.85 -23.51 23.17
N ALA A 368 3.10 -24.72 23.66
CA ALA A 368 3.80 -25.76 22.92
C ALA A 368 2.85 -26.48 21.95
N GLN A 369 3.39 -26.91 20.81
CA GLN A 369 2.68 -27.71 19.81
C GLN A 369 3.30 -29.10 19.72
N ILE A 370 2.46 -30.09 19.40
CA ILE A 370 2.91 -31.45 19.10
C ILE A 370 3.34 -31.49 17.63
N ALA A 371 4.51 -32.09 17.38
CA ALA A 371 5.02 -32.34 16.04
C ALA A 371 5.59 -33.77 15.97
N ILE A 372 5.56 -34.36 14.78
CA ILE A 372 6.09 -35.69 14.53
C ILE A 372 7.55 -35.54 14.09
N VAL A 373 8.47 -36.26 14.73
CA VAL A 373 9.88 -36.30 14.29
C VAL A 373 9.96 -37.01 12.94
N THR A 374 10.70 -36.44 12.00
CA THR A 374 10.79 -36.91 10.60
C THR A 374 12.24 -37.05 10.16
N GLY A 375 12.47 -37.96 9.20
CA GLY A 375 13.77 -38.24 8.61
C GLY A 375 13.63 -39.05 7.31
N PRO A 376 14.74 -39.39 6.64
CA PRO A 376 14.74 -40.27 5.48
C PRO A 376 14.07 -41.63 5.79
N PRO A 377 13.38 -42.27 4.82
CA PRO A 377 12.68 -43.55 5.06
C PRO A 377 13.56 -44.69 5.57
N SER A 378 14.87 -44.61 5.34
CA SER A 378 15.87 -45.62 5.72
C SER A 378 16.47 -45.43 7.11
N GLU A 379 16.11 -44.36 7.83
CA GLU A 379 16.78 -43.97 9.07
C GLU A 379 15.78 -43.82 10.22
N GLU A 380 16.01 -44.56 11.31
CA GLU A 380 15.20 -44.47 12.54
C GLU A 380 15.55 -43.23 13.38
N ILE A 381 16.82 -42.79 13.33
CA ILE A 381 17.33 -41.62 14.03
C ILE A 381 18.05 -40.73 13.02
N PHE A 382 17.50 -39.54 12.77
CA PHE A 382 18.06 -38.55 11.85
C PHE A 382 18.28 -37.21 12.58
N CYS A 383 19.53 -36.95 12.97
CA CYS A 383 19.94 -35.71 13.64
C CYS A 383 21.20 -35.09 12.99
N ASP A 384 21.41 -33.79 13.24
CA ASP A 384 22.62 -33.10 12.82
C ASP A 384 23.72 -33.12 13.90
N ASP A 385 24.87 -32.49 13.61
CA ASP A 385 26.03 -32.39 14.51
C ASP A 385 25.72 -31.70 15.86
N HIS A 386 24.55 -31.05 15.98
CA HIS A 386 24.08 -30.40 17.20
C HIS A 386 22.97 -31.19 17.91
N GLY A 387 22.66 -32.41 17.44
CA GLY A 387 21.58 -33.24 17.98
C GLY A 387 20.18 -32.71 17.67
N ARG A 388 20.04 -31.80 16.70
CA ARG A 388 18.73 -31.27 16.27
C ARG A 388 18.04 -32.28 15.35
N VAL A 389 16.72 -32.38 15.44
CA VAL A 389 15.89 -33.23 14.59
C VAL A 389 14.97 -32.37 13.70
N LYS A 390 14.55 -32.90 12.56
CA LYS A 390 13.49 -32.28 11.74
C LYS A 390 12.12 -32.74 12.24
N VAL A 391 11.17 -31.83 12.33
CA VAL A 391 9.81 -32.14 12.76
C VAL A 391 8.78 -31.70 11.73
N HIS A 392 7.68 -32.43 11.66
CA HIS A 392 6.50 -32.11 10.88
C HIS A 392 5.38 -31.69 11.84
N PHE A 393 4.94 -30.45 11.73
CA PHE A 393 3.82 -29.92 12.50
C PHE A 393 2.49 -30.32 11.87
N LEU A 394 1.45 -30.51 12.68
CA LEU A 394 0.09 -30.82 12.22
C LEU A 394 -0.69 -29.56 11.77
N LEU A 395 0.01 -28.53 11.28
CA LEU A 395 -0.57 -27.24 10.90
C LEU A 395 -1.22 -27.34 9.50
N GLY A 396 -2.55 -27.23 9.42
CA GLY A 396 -3.30 -26.94 8.18
C GLY A 396 -3.33 -28.04 7.09
N HIS A 397 -4.45 -28.15 6.39
CA HIS A 397 -4.72 -29.20 5.37
C HIS A 397 -4.11 -28.93 3.98
N PHE A 398 -3.50 -27.78 3.73
CA PHE A 398 -3.00 -27.38 2.40
C PHE A 398 -1.47 -27.34 2.36
N TRP A 399 -0.86 -28.52 2.39
CA TRP A 399 0.55 -28.70 2.03
C TRP A 399 0.69 -28.61 0.51
N ARG A 400 0.99 -27.42 0.00
CA ARG A 400 1.80 -27.29 -1.22
C ARG A 400 3.22 -27.03 -0.76
N ASN A 401 4.14 -27.94 -1.08
CA ASN A 401 5.56 -27.63 -1.02
C ASN A 401 5.80 -26.52 -2.04
N GLY A 402 5.97 -25.30 -1.55
CA GLY A 402 6.48 -24.17 -2.32
C GLY A 402 8.00 -24.14 -2.29
#